data_AF-A0A1Y6MC20-F1
#
_entry.id   AF-A0A1Y6MC20-F1
#
_cell.length_a   1.000
_cell.length_b   1.000
_cell.length_c   1.000
_cell.angle_alpha   90.00
_cell.angle_beta   90.00
_cell.angle_gamma   90.00
#
_symmetry.space_group_name_H-M   'P 1'
#
loop_
_entity.id
_entity.type
_entity.pdbx_description
1 polymer ?
#
loop_
_entity_poly.entity_id
_entity_poly.type
_entity_poly.pdbx_seq_one_letter_code
_entity_poly.pdbx_strand_id
1 'polypeptide(L)'
;MSTKSTSKTPLLLSLLALIAGGAIGYGVGMKVEQNSSAPSLQACQQQLQSQTDQLQHSTEQYQALVTKNEQQQQQLAQATTELATMTALAEKQKKDFAKQLASLAQKKQQLSVSQKKLEVTKKKLNTEVVKLKTTTNKQQVVIDKSQQYFKRQAEMKANVEATQAQIVELTKTTKGFKKACDEFKSGNSWNWVSQKDCDNYEQQLGLLKTQQATLASQQQALTAINKEIGNKEISKK
;
A
#
# COMPACT_ATOMS: atom_id res chain seq x y z
N MET A 1 46.90 -29.74 32.45
CA MET A 1 45.70 -30.30 33.11
C MET A 1 45.28 -31.53 32.31
N SER A 2 45.81 -32.70 32.71
CA SER A 2 45.07 -33.81 33.36
C SER A 2 44.00 -34.44 32.45
N THR A 3 44.31 -35.50 31.67
CA THR A 3 44.30 -36.96 31.99
C THR A 3 42.89 -37.46 32.38
N LYS A 4 42.31 -38.56 31.87
CA LYS A 4 42.71 -39.97 31.61
C LYS A 4 41.72 -40.57 30.58
N SER A 5 42.03 -41.42 29.59
CA SER A 5 42.62 -42.79 29.53
C SER A 5 41.70 -43.95 29.98
N THR A 6 41.66 -45.01 29.14
CA THR A 6 41.25 -46.43 29.32
C THR A 6 39.75 -46.74 29.50
N SER A 7 39.14 -47.81 28.95
CA SER A 7 39.63 -49.20 28.88
C SER A 7 38.87 -50.07 27.85
N LYS A 8 39.60 -50.95 27.14
CA LYS A 8 39.11 -52.22 26.55
C LYS A 8 38.77 -53.18 27.72
N THR A 9 37.85 -54.13 27.63
CA THR A 9 38.09 -55.55 27.27
C THR A 9 36.87 -56.34 27.79
N PRO A 10 36.42 -57.40 27.10
CA PRO A 10 35.27 -58.23 27.47
C PRO A 10 35.65 -59.26 28.54
N LEU A 11 34.70 -59.67 29.39
CA LEU A 11 34.81 -60.85 30.26
C LEU A 11 33.49 -61.13 30.99
N LEU A 12 32.87 -62.26 30.66
CA LEU A 12 32.45 -63.33 31.58
C LEU A 12 31.91 -64.46 30.67
N LEU A 13 32.78 -65.34 30.17
CA LEU A 13 33.22 -66.59 30.81
C LEU A 13 32.08 -67.47 31.35
N SER A 14 31.90 -68.57 30.63
CA SER A 14 31.88 -69.94 31.15
C SER A 14 30.68 -70.41 31.98
N LEU A 15 29.96 -71.39 31.42
CA LEU A 15 29.35 -72.61 32.00
C LEU A 15 28.20 -73.00 31.03
N LEU A 16 28.12 -74.16 30.38
CA LEU A 16 28.59 -75.51 30.68
C LEU A 16 28.87 -76.32 29.39
N ALA A 17 29.94 -77.13 29.49
CA ALA A 17 30.25 -78.46 28.91
C ALA A 17 29.47 -78.93 27.65
N LEU A 18 30.12 -79.18 26.51
CA LEU A 18 31.16 -80.20 26.24
C LEU A 18 30.70 -81.63 26.57
N ILE A 19 29.94 -82.24 25.65
CA ILE A 19 29.84 -83.71 25.55
C ILE A 19 30.90 -84.14 24.52
N ALA A 20 32.14 -84.22 24.99
CA ALA A 20 33.21 -84.91 24.29
C ALA A 20 33.12 -86.41 24.61
N GLY A 21 33.39 -87.23 23.60
CA GLY A 21 33.17 -88.66 23.62
C GLY A 21 34.03 -89.45 24.62
N GLY A 22 33.56 -90.67 24.88
CA GLY A 22 34.30 -91.75 25.51
C GLY A 22 33.93 -93.05 24.80
N ALA A 23 34.94 -93.67 24.21
CA ALA A 23 34.85 -94.84 23.36
C ALA A 23 35.24 -96.12 24.14
N ILE A 24 34.82 -97.28 23.61
CA ILE A 24 35.53 -98.58 23.65
C ILE A 24 35.62 -99.32 25.02
N GLY A 25 34.88 -100.43 25.11
CA GLY A 25 35.48 -101.76 25.01
C GLY A 25 35.79 -102.56 26.29
N TYR A 26 35.64 -103.88 26.10
CA TYR A 26 36.02 -105.04 26.92
C TYR A 26 35.03 -105.55 27.96
N GLY A 27 34.41 -106.67 27.56
CA GLY A 27 33.57 -107.48 28.41
C GLY A 27 34.37 -108.21 29.49
N VAL A 28 33.66 -108.46 30.59
CA VAL A 28 33.95 -109.56 31.50
C VAL A 28 32.60 -110.20 31.80
N GLY A 29 32.54 -111.51 31.58
CA GLY A 29 31.31 -112.28 31.50
C GLY A 29 30.47 -112.21 32.77
N MET A 30 29.19 -111.94 32.59
CA MET A 30 28.15 -112.36 33.51
C MET A 30 27.45 -113.55 32.87
N LYS A 31 27.49 -114.69 33.58
CA LYS A 31 26.82 -115.92 33.21
C LYS A 31 25.35 -115.63 32.88
N VAL A 32 24.91 -116.11 31.72
CA VAL A 32 23.48 -116.26 31.43
C VAL A 32 23.00 -117.46 32.24
N GLU A 33 22.45 -117.19 33.42
CA GLU A 33 21.53 -118.11 34.08
C GLU A 33 20.12 -117.76 33.62
N GLN A 34 19.56 -118.70 32.88
CA GLN A 34 18.21 -118.65 32.36
C GLN A 34 17.27 -119.14 33.47
N ASN A 35 16.70 -118.21 34.24
CA ASN A 35 15.34 -118.36 34.76
C ASN A 35 14.76 -117.04 35.28
N SER A 36 13.57 -116.74 34.73
CA SER A 36 12.54 -115.90 35.33
C SER A 36 12.71 -114.38 35.23
N SER A 37 11.96 -113.81 34.27
CA SER A 37 11.44 -112.44 34.27
C SER A 37 12.42 -111.36 33.84
N ALA A 38 12.25 -110.89 32.60
CA ALA A 38 12.82 -109.64 32.11
C ALA A 38 11.80 -108.49 32.27
N PRO A 39 11.81 -107.71 33.37
CA PRO A 39 11.11 -106.44 33.43
C PRO A 39 12.10 -105.33 33.09
N SER A 40 12.44 -105.11 31.83
CA SER A 40 13.19 -103.89 31.49
C SER A 40 13.12 -103.45 30.03
N LEU A 41 12.77 -104.32 29.08
CA LEU A 41 12.64 -103.91 27.67
C LEU A 41 11.40 -103.02 27.45
N GLN A 42 10.26 -103.38 28.05
CA GLN A 42 9.02 -102.62 27.93
C GLN A 42 9.05 -101.30 28.72
N ALA A 43 9.76 -101.28 29.86
CA ALA A 43 10.00 -100.05 30.63
C ALA A 43 10.97 -99.10 29.89
N CYS A 44 12.01 -99.64 29.25
CA CYS A 44 12.92 -98.85 28.41
C CYS A 44 12.20 -98.28 27.17
N GLN A 45 11.29 -99.06 26.57
CA GLN A 45 10.49 -98.64 25.42
C GLN A 45 9.49 -97.53 25.78
N GLN A 46 8.82 -97.63 26.93
CA GLN A 46 7.97 -96.56 27.46
C GLN A 46 8.77 -95.29 27.78
N GLN A 47 9.97 -95.43 28.33
CA GLN A 47 10.82 -94.28 28.63
C GLN A 47 11.30 -93.57 27.36
N LEU A 48 11.68 -94.33 26.32
CA LEU A 48 12.02 -93.77 25.01
C LEU A 48 10.83 -93.10 24.31
N GLN A 49 9.63 -93.67 24.41
CA GLN A 49 8.41 -93.03 23.92
C GLN A 49 8.12 -91.73 24.67
N SER A 50 8.18 -91.75 25.99
CA SER A 50 7.96 -90.53 26.80
C SER A 50 8.98 -89.43 26.50
N GLN A 51 10.25 -89.78 26.29
CA GLN A 51 11.27 -88.80 25.86
C GLN A 51 10.99 -88.29 24.45
N THR A 52 10.55 -89.15 23.53
CA THR A 52 10.22 -88.76 22.16
C THR A 52 9.03 -87.79 22.15
N ASP A 53 7.97 -88.11 22.89
CA ASP A 53 6.78 -87.25 23.02
C ASP A 53 7.14 -85.89 23.66
N GLN A 54 8.01 -85.89 24.68
CA GLN A 54 8.46 -84.68 25.36
C GLN A 54 9.36 -83.82 24.45
N LEU A 55 10.21 -84.46 23.64
CA LEU A 55 11.05 -83.79 22.65
C LEU A 55 10.21 -83.21 21.49
N GLN A 56 9.18 -83.94 21.07
CA GLN A 56 8.25 -83.51 20.03
C GLN A 56 7.42 -82.31 20.52
N HIS A 57 6.92 -82.35 21.76
CA HIS A 57 6.22 -81.23 22.36
C HIS A 57 7.11 -80.00 22.57
N SER A 58 8.36 -80.20 22.99
CA SER A 58 9.37 -79.13 23.05
C SER A 58 9.65 -78.53 21.67
N THR A 59 9.71 -79.36 20.63
CA THR A 59 9.96 -78.92 19.25
C THR A 59 8.79 -78.06 18.73
N GLU A 60 7.56 -78.46 19.01
CA GLU A 60 6.35 -77.67 18.69
C GLU A 60 6.33 -76.32 19.41
N GLN A 61 6.69 -76.28 20.70
CA GLN A 61 6.78 -75.02 21.45
C GLN A 61 7.86 -74.09 20.89
N TYR A 62 9.03 -74.64 20.51
CA TYR A 62 10.09 -73.87 19.87
C TYR A 62 9.66 -73.35 18.51
N GLN A 63 8.99 -74.14 17.67
CA GLN A 63 8.45 -73.68 16.40
C GLN A 63 7.43 -72.55 16.60
N ALA A 64 6.50 -72.68 17.55
CA ALA A 64 5.55 -71.63 17.86
C ALA A 64 6.23 -70.33 18.33
N LEU A 65 7.31 -70.43 19.12
CA LEU A 65 8.09 -69.28 19.55
C LEU A 65 8.81 -68.60 18.38
N VAL A 66 9.42 -69.38 17.48
CA VAL A 66 10.10 -68.87 16.28
C VAL A 66 9.11 -68.15 15.38
N THR A 67 7.96 -68.76 15.08
CA THR A 67 6.92 -68.12 14.26
C THR A 67 6.40 -66.82 14.88
N LYS A 68 6.23 -66.79 16.21
CA LYS A 68 5.83 -65.56 16.92
C LYS A 68 6.90 -64.47 16.86
N ASN A 69 8.18 -64.85 16.95
CA ASN A 69 9.29 -63.92 16.86
C ASN A 69 9.42 -63.33 15.45
N GLU A 70 9.32 -64.17 14.41
CA GLU A 70 9.28 -63.74 13.00
C GLU A 70 8.11 -62.78 12.73
N GLN A 71 6.92 -63.08 13.27
CA GLN A 71 5.75 -62.21 13.13
C GLN A 71 5.94 -60.86 13.85
N GLN A 72 6.53 -60.85 15.04
CA GLN A 72 6.90 -59.61 15.73
C GLN A 72 7.94 -58.82 14.94
N GLN A 73 8.92 -59.49 14.34
CA GLN A 73 9.97 -58.85 13.55
C GLN A 73 9.40 -58.21 12.28
N GLN A 74 8.43 -58.86 11.62
CA GLN A 74 7.67 -58.27 10.51
C GLN A 74 6.83 -57.07 10.94
N GLN A 75 6.14 -57.13 12.07
CA GLN A 75 5.36 -56.00 12.59
C GLN A 75 6.26 -54.82 12.97
N LEU A 76 7.41 -55.08 13.59
CA LEU A 76 8.39 -54.06 13.92
C LEU A 76 8.95 -53.40 12.66
N ALA A 77 9.29 -54.22 11.65
CA ALA A 77 9.74 -53.73 10.36
C ALA A 77 8.68 -52.82 9.71
N GLN A 78 7.42 -53.28 9.62
CA GLN A 78 6.32 -52.48 9.08
C GLN A 78 6.10 -51.15 9.83
N ALA A 79 6.09 -51.20 11.17
CA ALA A 79 5.95 -50.01 12.00
C ALA A 79 7.11 -49.02 11.81
N THR A 80 8.35 -49.50 11.66
CA THR A 80 9.48 -48.62 11.35
C THR A 80 9.37 -47.98 9.98
N THR A 81 8.89 -48.71 8.96
CA THR A 81 8.65 -48.12 7.63
C THR A 81 7.55 -47.08 7.67
N GLU A 82 6.45 -47.33 8.38
CA GLU A 82 5.34 -46.39 8.53
C GLU A 82 5.74 -45.13 9.32
N LEU A 83 6.55 -45.30 10.37
CA LEU A 83 7.09 -44.16 11.12
C LEU A 83 8.02 -43.31 10.25
N ALA A 84 8.85 -43.95 9.41
CA ALA A 84 9.73 -43.26 8.47
C ALA A 84 8.94 -42.49 7.40
N THR A 85 7.88 -43.08 6.84
CA THR A 85 7.01 -42.39 5.86
C THR A 85 6.24 -41.22 6.49
N MET A 86 5.71 -41.39 7.70
CA MET A 86 5.04 -40.33 8.45
C MET A 86 6.00 -39.19 8.80
N THR A 87 7.24 -39.50 9.20
CA THR A 87 8.27 -38.49 9.49
C THR A 87 8.63 -37.71 8.21
N ALA A 88 8.81 -38.40 7.08
CA ALA A 88 9.09 -37.76 5.80
C ALA A 88 7.93 -36.86 5.33
N LEU A 89 6.67 -37.29 5.53
CA LEU A 89 5.49 -36.47 5.24
C LEU A 89 5.41 -35.24 6.13
N ALA A 90 5.67 -35.38 7.44
CA ALA A 90 5.67 -34.27 8.39
C ALA A 90 6.77 -33.25 8.06
N GLU A 91 7.97 -33.70 7.68
CA GLU A 91 9.04 -32.80 7.22
C GLU A 91 8.66 -32.07 5.92
N LYS A 92 8.03 -32.78 4.97
CA LYS A 92 7.57 -32.19 3.72
C LYS A 92 6.52 -31.10 3.98
N GLN A 93 5.54 -31.39 4.83
CA GLN A 93 4.53 -30.40 5.23
C GLN A 93 5.15 -29.20 5.95
N LYS A 94 6.09 -29.41 6.88
CA LYS A 94 6.80 -28.31 7.54
C LYS A 94 7.52 -27.42 6.53
N LYS A 95 8.19 -27.99 5.54
CA LYS A 95 8.86 -27.24 4.46
C LYS A 95 7.86 -26.46 3.60
N ASP A 96 6.72 -27.06 3.27
CA ASP A 96 5.68 -26.39 2.47
C ASP A 96 4.99 -25.25 3.25
N PHE A 97 4.69 -25.45 4.54
CA PHE A 97 4.20 -24.38 5.41
C PHE A 97 5.21 -23.26 5.58
N ALA A 98 6.50 -23.57 5.75
CA ALA A 98 7.55 -22.56 5.82
C ALA A 98 7.63 -21.73 4.52
N LYS A 99 7.50 -22.37 3.35
CA LYS A 99 7.43 -21.67 2.05
C LYS A 99 6.20 -20.78 1.95
N GLN A 100 5.02 -21.26 2.38
CA GLN A 100 3.79 -20.48 2.36
C GLN A 100 3.88 -19.27 3.29
N LEU A 101 4.43 -19.43 4.50
CA LEU A 101 4.66 -18.34 5.44
C LEU A 101 5.63 -17.29 4.88
N ALA A 102 6.72 -17.72 4.24
CA ALA A 102 7.66 -16.81 3.58
C ALA A 102 7.00 -16.03 2.44
N SER A 103 6.18 -16.69 1.61
CA SER A 103 5.42 -16.04 0.53
C SER A 103 4.40 -15.04 1.07
N LEU A 104 3.69 -15.38 2.16
CA LEU A 104 2.75 -14.48 2.81
C LEU A 104 3.45 -13.25 3.39
N ALA A 105 4.59 -13.44 4.06
CA ALA A 105 5.40 -12.35 4.60
C ALA A 105 5.87 -11.41 3.49
N GLN A 106 6.35 -11.95 2.36
CA GLN A 106 6.77 -11.16 1.20
C GLN A 106 5.58 -10.38 0.59
N LYS A 107 4.42 -11.02 0.42
CA LYS A 107 3.20 -10.34 -0.08
C LYS A 107 2.75 -9.23 0.86
N LYS A 108 2.78 -9.45 2.17
CA LYS A 108 2.45 -8.44 3.19
C LYS A 108 3.40 -7.24 3.11
N GLN A 109 4.69 -7.49 2.95
CA GLN A 109 5.69 -6.44 2.77
C GLN A 109 5.43 -5.64 1.49
N GLN A 110 5.16 -6.32 0.37
CA GLN A 110 4.87 -5.69 -0.92
C GLN A 110 3.58 -4.85 -0.87
N LEU A 111 2.54 -5.33 -0.18
CA LEU A 111 1.31 -4.56 0.03
C LEU A 111 1.59 -3.29 0.84
N SER A 112 2.37 -3.38 1.91
CA SER A 112 2.73 -2.23 2.75
C SER A 112 3.51 -1.17 1.96
N VAL A 113 4.47 -1.58 1.13
CA VAL A 113 5.20 -0.67 0.22
C VAL A 113 4.24 -0.03 -0.80
N SER A 114 3.33 -0.82 -1.36
CA SER A 114 2.37 -0.33 -2.36
C SER A 114 1.37 0.66 -1.76
N GLN A 115 0.88 0.42 -0.53
CA GLN A 115 0.03 1.35 0.21
C GLN A 115 0.75 2.67 0.50
N LYS A 116 2.00 2.61 0.98
CA LYS A 116 2.81 3.82 1.22
C LYS A 116 3.03 4.62 -0.07
N LYS A 117 3.34 3.94 -1.18
CA LYS A 117 3.50 4.58 -2.50
C LYS A 117 2.21 5.26 -2.95
N LEU A 118 1.06 4.60 -2.76
CA LEU A 118 -0.25 5.15 -3.10
C LEU A 118 -0.60 6.37 -2.25
N GLU A 119 -0.33 6.33 -0.94
CA GLU A 119 -0.57 7.46 -0.04
C GLU A 119 0.28 8.69 -0.41
N VAL A 120 1.58 8.48 -0.70
CA VAL A 120 2.47 9.56 -1.16
C VAL A 120 1.98 10.13 -2.50
N THR A 121 1.57 9.28 -3.43
CA THR A 121 1.02 9.71 -4.72
C THR A 121 -0.26 10.52 -4.54
N LYS A 122 -1.17 10.09 -3.65
CA LYS A 122 -2.39 10.83 -3.30
C LYS A 122 -2.08 12.20 -2.69
N LYS A 123 -1.10 12.28 -1.78
CA LYS A 123 -0.64 13.55 -1.19
C LYS A 123 -0.06 14.49 -2.25
N LYS A 124 0.81 14.00 -3.13
CA LYS A 124 1.36 14.78 -4.25
C LYS A 124 0.26 15.29 -5.18
N LEU A 125 -0.69 14.43 -5.55
CA LEU A 125 -1.81 14.81 -6.40
C LEU A 125 -2.68 15.88 -5.74
N ASN A 126 -3.01 15.74 -4.46
CA ASN A 126 -3.74 16.77 -3.72
C ASN A 126 -3.00 18.11 -3.70
N THR A 127 -1.68 18.10 -3.48
CA THR A 127 -0.85 19.31 -3.53
C THR A 127 -0.90 19.97 -4.92
N GLU A 128 -0.77 19.19 -5.99
CA GLU A 128 -0.88 19.70 -7.36
C GLU A 128 -2.28 20.26 -7.66
N VAL A 129 -3.35 19.59 -7.21
CA VAL A 129 -4.73 20.09 -7.33
C VAL A 129 -4.90 21.42 -6.59
N VAL A 130 -4.36 21.56 -5.38
CA VAL A 130 -4.40 22.82 -4.62
C VAL A 130 -3.61 23.93 -5.31
N LYS A 131 -2.42 23.63 -5.83
CA LYS A 131 -1.63 24.58 -6.63
C LYS A 131 -2.41 25.02 -7.87
N LEU A 132 -2.98 24.07 -8.61
CA LEU A 132 -3.72 24.33 -9.83
C LEU A 132 -4.94 25.21 -9.54
N LYS A 133 -5.74 24.86 -8.53
CA LYS A 133 -6.89 25.66 -8.08
C LYS A 133 -6.47 27.08 -7.65
N THR A 134 -5.34 27.22 -6.95
CA THR A 134 -4.80 28.53 -6.56
C THR A 134 -4.40 29.35 -7.78
N THR A 135 -3.73 28.75 -8.76
CA THR A 135 -3.34 29.41 -10.00
C THR A 135 -4.56 29.81 -10.82
N THR A 136 -5.57 28.94 -10.96
CA THR A 136 -6.83 29.24 -11.64
C THR A 136 -7.57 30.38 -10.95
N ASN A 137 -7.66 30.39 -9.62
CA ASN A 137 -8.26 31.51 -8.88
C ASN A 137 -7.50 32.83 -9.10
N LYS A 138 -6.16 32.80 -9.10
CA LYS A 138 -5.35 33.98 -9.42
C LYS A 138 -5.59 34.47 -10.84
N GLN A 139 -5.66 33.57 -11.81
CA GLN A 139 -5.97 33.90 -13.21
C GLN A 139 -7.37 34.49 -13.34
N GLN A 140 -8.38 33.92 -12.68
CA GLN A 140 -9.75 34.44 -12.67
C GLN A 140 -9.80 35.85 -12.09
N VAL A 141 -9.18 36.10 -10.94
CA VAL A 141 -9.13 37.43 -10.32
C VAL A 141 -8.46 38.45 -11.25
N VAL A 142 -7.44 38.06 -12.01
CA VAL A 142 -6.79 38.94 -12.98
C VAL A 142 -7.72 39.27 -14.16
N ILE A 143 -8.46 38.28 -14.66
CA ILE A 143 -9.43 38.44 -15.75
C ILE A 143 -10.62 39.30 -15.31
N ASP A 144 -11.19 39.03 -14.13
CA ASP A 144 -12.33 39.80 -13.62
C ASP A 144 -11.93 41.27 -13.40
N LYS A 145 -10.73 41.50 -12.83
CA LYS A 145 -10.21 42.85 -12.66
C LYS A 145 -9.95 43.54 -13.99
N SER A 146 -9.40 42.85 -14.99
CA SER A 146 -9.17 43.46 -16.30
C SER A 146 -10.48 43.85 -16.98
N GLN A 147 -11.50 42.97 -16.94
CA GLN A 147 -12.83 43.28 -17.46
C GLN A 147 -13.45 44.50 -16.76
N GLN A 148 -13.36 44.60 -15.43
CA GLN A 148 -13.84 45.76 -14.69
C GLN A 148 -13.13 47.05 -15.11
N TYR A 149 -11.80 47.01 -15.29
CA TYR A 149 -11.04 48.18 -15.75
C TYR A 149 -11.44 48.62 -17.16
N PHE A 150 -11.59 47.69 -18.10
CA PHE A 150 -12.02 48.02 -19.47
C PHE A 150 -13.45 48.55 -19.51
N LYS A 151 -14.38 47.98 -18.73
CA LYS A 151 -15.74 48.49 -18.60
C LYS A 151 -15.75 49.93 -18.06
N ARG A 152 -15.02 50.17 -16.97
CA ARG A 152 -14.89 51.51 -16.38
C ARG A 152 -14.24 52.52 -17.34
N GLN A 153 -13.25 52.08 -18.12
CA GLN A 153 -12.61 52.91 -19.14
C GLN A 153 -13.59 53.28 -20.26
N ALA A 154 -14.39 52.32 -20.74
CA ALA A 154 -15.38 52.56 -21.79
C ALA A 154 -16.49 53.51 -21.31
N GLU A 155 -17.02 53.30 -20.11
CA GLU A 155 -18.02 54.18 -19.50
C GLU A 155 -17.47 55.60 -19.31
N MET A 156 -16.22 55.74 -18.85
CA MET A 156 -15.60 57.06 -18.69
C MET A 156 -15.37 57.76 -20.04
N LYS A 157 -14.97 57.04 -21.08
CA LYS A 157 -14.84 57.59 -22.45
C LYS A 157 -16.18 58.11 -22.96
N ALA A 158 -17.26 57.35 -22.78
CA ALA A 158 -18.60 57.77 -23.17
C ALA A 158 -19.04 59.04 -22.42
N ASN A 159 -18.74 59.14 -21.12
CA ASN A 159 -19.03 60.34 -20.33
C ASN A 159 -18.26 61.57 -20.81
N VAL A 160 -16.98 61.41 -21.18
CA VAL A 160 -16.15 62.47 -21.75
C VAL A 160 -16.75 62.95 -23.08
N GLU A 161 -17.12 62.04 -23.97
CA GLU A 161 -17.73 62.37 -25.27
C GLU A 161 -19.07 63.09 -25.10
N ALA A 162 -19.93 62.61 -24.19
CA ALA A 162 -21.22 63.24 -23.90
C ALA A 162 -21.05 64.65 -23.30
N THR A 163 -20.13 64.81 -22.35
CA THR A 163 -19.84 66.12 -21.73
C THR A 163 -19.23 67.09 -22.75
N GLN A 164 -18.37 66.60 -23.64
CA GLN A 164 -17.80 67.40 -24.73
C GLN A 164 -18.89 67.88 -25.70
N ALA A 165 -19.85 67.03 -26.05
CA ALA A 165 -21.00 67.42 -26.87
C ALA A 165 -21.86 68.50 -26.18
N GLN A 166 -22.14 68.34 -24.89
CA GLN A 166 -22.86 69.35 -24.10
C GLN A 166 -22.12 70.68 -24.05
N ILE A 167 -20.79 70.68 -23.92
CA ILE A 167 -19.97 71.90 -23.97
C ILE A 167 -20.09 72.59 -25.33
N VAL A 168 -20.08 71.85 -26.43
CA VAL A 168 -20.24 72.43 -27.79
C VAL A 168 -21.59 73.10 -27.93
N GLU A 169 -22.66 72.44 -27.48
CA GLU A 169 -24.02 72.98 -27.52
C GLU A 169 -24.17 74.23 -26.62
N LEU A 170 -23.73 74.14 -25.36
CA LEU A 170 -23.73 75.26 -24.41
C LEU A 170 -22.90 76.44 -24.93
N THR A 171 -21.77 76.19 -25.58
CA THR A 171 -20.94 77.24 -26.19
C THR A 171 -21.70 77.98 -27.29
N LYS A 172 -22.43 77.26 -28.14
CA LYS A 172 -23.25 77.86 -29.21
C LYS A 172 -24.37 78.72 -28.61
N THR A 173 -25.09 78.19 -27.63
CA THR A 173 -26.17 78.90 -26.92
C THR A 173 -25.65 80.14 -26.17
N THR A 174 -24.53 80.01 -25.47
CA THR A 174 -23.86 81.12 -24.76
C THR A 174 -23.43 82.23 -25.73
N LYS A 175 -22.91 81.90 -26.92
CA LYS A 175 -22.59 82.90 -27.96
C LYS A 175 -23.83 83.64 -28.46
N GLY A 176 -24.97 82.95 -28.58
CA GLY A 176 -26.25 83.56 -28.95
C GLY A 176 -26.70 84.62 -27.92
N PHE A 177 -26.72 84.24 -26.63
CA PHE A 177 -27.07 85.18 -25.55
C PHE A 177 -26.04 86.31 -25.39
N LYS A 178 -24.76 86.04 -25.66
CA LYS A 178 -23.73 87.09 -25.67
C LYS A 178 -24.06 88.19 -26.69
N LYS A 179 -24.42 87.78 -27.92
CA LYS A 179 -24.77 88.73 -28.99
C LYS A 179 -25.99 89.57 -28.60
N ALA A 180 -27.03 88.95 -28.06
CA ALA A 180 -28.22 89.66 -27.59
C ALA A 180 -27.92 90.63 -26.43
N CYS A 181 -27.08 90.23 -25.48
CA CYS A 181 -26.64 91.10 -24.38
C CYS A 181 -25.74 92.26 -24.87
N ASP A 182 -24.83 92.02 -25.82
CA ASP A 182 -24.01 93.06 -26.43
C ASP A 182 -24.90 94.08 -27.20
N GLU A 183 -25.91 93.60 -27.93
CA GLU A 183 -26.90 94.44 -28.62
C GLU A 183 -27.71 95.30 -27.62
N PHE A 184 -28.18 94.73 -26.52
CA PHE A 184 -28.86 95.46 -25.44
C PHE A 184 -27.97 96.54 -24.83
N LYS A 185 -26.71 96.21 -24.50
CA LYS A 185 -25.74 97.16 -23.91
C LYS A 185 -25.32 98.27 -24.86
N SER A 186 -25.33 98.03 -26.17
CA SER A 186 -24.97 99.02 -27.18
C SER A 186 -26.03 100.11 -27.37
N GLY A 187 -27.26 99.92 -26.87
CA GLY A 187 -28.36 100.87 -27.00
C GLY A 187 -28.90 101.05 -28.43
N ASN A 188 -28.39 100.31 -29.41
CA ASN A 188 -28.70 100.46 -30.85
C ASN A 188 -29.68 99.40 -31.39
N SER A 189 -30.39 98.69 -30.51
CA SER A 189 -31.18 97.52 -30.91
C SER A 189 -32.57 97.87 -31.44
N TRP A 190 -32.83 97.53 -32.71
CA TRP A 190 -34.20 97.39 -33.26
C TRP A 190 -34.84 96.03 -32.92
N ASN A 191 -34.06 95.10 -32.35
CA ASN A 191 -34.52 93.80 -31.84
C ASN A 191 -35.07 93.93 -30.40
N TRP A 192 -36.04 93.08 -30.05
CA TRP A 192 -36.61 92.97 -28.70
C TRP A 192 -35.66 92.21 -27.76
N VAL A 193 -34.54 92.84 -27.39
CA VAL A 193 -33.53 92.33 -26.43
C VAL A 193 -33.66 93.06 -25.08
N SER A 194 -33.29 92.40 -24.00
CA SER A 194 -33.52 92.91 -22.64
C SER A 194 -32.39 92.55 -21.66
N GLN A 195 -32.43 93.12 -20.46
CA GLN A 195 -31.57 92.75 -19.34
C GLN A 195 -31.58 91.22 -19.08
N LYS A 196 -32.73 90.57 -19.31
CA LYS A 196 -32.88 89.11 -19.14
C LYS A 196 -31.95 88.31 -20.06
N ASP A 197 -31.55 88.84 -21.21
CA ASP A 197 -30.60 88.19 -22.12
C ASP A 197 -29.17 88.22 -21.55
N CYS A 198 -28.81 89.29 -20.83
CA CYS A 198 -27.55 89.35 -20.09
C CYS A 198 -27.56 88.40 -18.88
N ASP A 199 -28.67 88.28 -18.17
CA ASP A 199 -28.79 87.33 -17.05
C ASP A 199 -28.72 85.87 -17.55
N ASN A 200 -29.37 85.57 -18.68
CA ASN A 200 -29.27 84.28 -19.35
C ASN A 200 -27.84 84.00 -19.82
N TYR A 201 -27.14 85.00 -20.35
CA TYR A 201 -25.74 84.86 -20.75
C TYR A 201 -24.84 84.47 -19.57
N GLU A 202 -24.94 85.18 -18.44
CA GLU A 202 -24.14 84.89 -17.24
C GLU A 202 -24.47 83.50 -16.67
N GLN A 203 -25.75 83.11 -16.66
CA GLN A 203 -26.18 81.78 -16.25
C GLN A 203 -25.58 80.69 -17.14
N GLN A 204 -25.65 80.84 -18.47
CA GLN A 204 -25.11 79.88 -19.43
C GLN A 204 -23.58 79.83 -19.38
N LEU A 205 -22.93 80.97 -19.15
CA LEU A 205 -21.48 81.05 -18.94
C LEU A 205 -21.04 80.31 -17.67
N GLY A 206 -21.82 80.40 -16.58
CA GLY A 206 -21.60 79.64 -15.35
C GLY A 206 -21.75 78.13 -15.56
N LEU A 207 -22.78 77.70 -16.29
CA LEU A 207 -22.99 76.30 -16.66
C LEU A 207 -21.85 75.77 -17.55
N LEU A 208 -21.40 76.56 -18.53
CA LEU A 208 -20.28 76.22 -19.41
C LEU A 208 -18.99 76.01 -18.62
N LYS A 209 -18.66 76.91 -17.69
CA LYS A 209 -17.49 76.77 -16.80
C LYS A 209 -17.57 75.51 -15.93
N THR A 210 -18.76 75.22 -15.40
CA THR A 210 -18.99 74.01 -14.60
C THR A 210 -18.77 72.75 -15.43
N GLN A 211 -19.30 72.71 -16.65
CA GLN A 211 -19.13 71.55 -17.54
C GLN A 211 -17.69 71.38 -18.02
N GLN A 212 -16.96 72.47 -18.28
CA GLN A 212 -15.53 72.41 -18.58
C GLN A 212 -14.72 71.86 -17.40
N ALA A 213 -15.06 72.23 -16.16
CA ALA A 213 -14.44 71.65 -14.97
C ALA A 213 -14.77 70.15 -14.82
N THR A 214 -16.01 69.75 -15.08
CA THR A 214 -16.44 68.34 -15.10
C THR A 214 -15.66 67.54 -16.15
N LEU A 215 -15.51 68.06 -17.36
CA LEU A 215 -14.72 67.43 -18.43
C LEU A 215 -13.25 67.26 -18.01
N ALA A 216 -12.64 68.29 -17.43
CA ALA A 216 -11.26 68.22 -16.95
C ALA A 216 -11.10 67.14 -15.87
N SER A 217 -12.06 67.04 -14.93
CA SER A 217 -12.08 65.98 -13.91
C SER A 217 -12.26 64.59 -14.51
N GLN A 218 -13.12 64.43 -15.51
CA GLN A 218 -13.33 63.14 -16.19
C GLN A 218 -12.07 62.72 -16.97
N GLN A 219 -11.39 63.66 -17.63
CA GLN A 219 -10.15 63.40 -18.35
C GLN A 219 -9.00 62.99 -17.40
N GLN A 220 -8.92 63.61 -16.22
CA GLN A 220 -8.00 63.20 -15.16
C GLN A 220 -8.32 61.80 -14.64
N ALA A 221 -9.60 61.49 -14.38
CA ALA A 221 -10.03 60.16 -13.96
C ALA A 221 -9.73 59.09 -15.02
N LEU A 222 -9.91 59.41 -16.31
CA LEU A 222 -9.56 58.55 -17.43
C LEU A 222 -8.05 58.30 -17.53
N THR A 223 -7.23 59.33 -17.29
CA THR A 223 -5.77 59.22 -17.23
C THR A 223 -5.34 58.32 -16.07
N ALA A 224 -5.99 58.44 -14.90
CA ALA A 224 -5.73 57.58 -13.76
C ALA A 224 -6.09 56.11 -14.05
N ILE A 225 -7.25 55.86 -14.67
CA ILE A 225 -7.66 54.50 -15.11
C ILE A 225 -6.63 53.93 -16.11
N ASN A 226 -6.18 54.71 -17.09
CA ASN A 226 -5.17 54.27 -18.06
C ASN A 226 -3.83 53.98 -17.40
N LYS A 227 -3.43 54.76 -16.40
CA LYS A 227 -2.21 54.51 -15.62
C LYS A 227 -2.31 53.25 -14.77
N GLU A 228 -3.47 52.97 -14.16
CA GLU A 228 -3.72 51.73 -13.42
C GLU A 228 -3.65 50.49 -14.33
N ILE A 229 -4.11 50.63 -15.58
CA ILE A 229 -3.98 49.58 -16.61
C ILE A 229 -2.50 49.42 -17.01
N GLY A 230 -1.82 50.50 -17.39
CA GLY A 230 -0.43 50.47 -17.89
C GLY A 230 0.63 50.09 -16.85
N ASN A 231 0.52 50.55 -15.61
CA ASN A 231 1.46 50.18 -14.54
C ASN A 231 1.41 48.67 -14.20
N LYS A 232 0.27 48.01 -14.45
CA LYS A 232 0.12 46.57 -14.21
C LYS A 232 0.65 45.70 -15.36
N GLU A 233 0.82 46.25 -16.55
CA GLU A 233 1.50 45.56 -17.66
C GLU A 233 3.02 45.54 -17.47
N ILE A 234 3.60 46.57 -16.84
CA ILE A 234 5.04 46.65 -16.56
C ILE A 234 5.44 45.76 -15.38
N SER A 235 4.56 45.59 -14.38
CA SER A 235 4.84 44.74 -13.20
C SER A 235 4.73 43.22 -13.48
N LYS A 236 4.52 42.81 -14.74
CA LYS A 236 4.48 41.40 -15.19
C LYS A 236 5.71 40.97 -16.00
N LYS A 237 6.74 41.80 -16.14
CA LYS A 237 8.05 41.41 -16.70
C LYS A 237 9.06 41.13 -15.61
#